data_AF-A0A5J4PBD9-F1
#
_entry.id   AF-A0A5J4PBD9-F1
#
_cell.length_a   1.000
_cell.length_b   1.000
_cell.length_c   1.000
_cell.angle_alpha   90.00
_cell.angle_beta   90.00
_cell.angle_gamma   90.00
#
_symmetry.space_group_name_H-M   'P 1'
#
loop_
_entity.id
_entity.type
_entity.pdbx_description
1 polymer ?
#
loop_
_entity_poly.entity_id
_entity_poly.type
_entity_poly.pdbx_seq_one_letter_code
_entity_poly.pdbx_strand_id
1 'polypeptide(L)' 'MEFGFKSSMSHCYRMRCHTILLKADGLNSKVVGSITGMSQVSAGSWLYRFKSEGMCGLETGSGRGR' A
#
# COMPACT_ATOMS: atom_id res chain seq x y z
N MET A 1 -0.93 7.06 -31.21
CA MET A 1 -0.94 7.90 -29.98
C MET A 1 -0.58 6.99 -28.82
N GLU A 2 0.71 6.79 -28.57
CA GLU A 2 1.21 5.63 -27.80
C GLU A 2 2.24 6.02 -26.73
N PHE A 3 2.09 7.20 -26.12
CA PHE A 3 3.05 7.67 -25.13
C PHE A 3 2.36 8.03 -23.82
N GLY A 4 2.52 7.13 -22.83
CA GLY A 4 2.37 7.49 -21.43
C GLY A 4 1.01 7.22 -20.81
N PHE A 5 0.40 6.06 -21.09
CA PHE A 5 -0.44 5.39 -20.09
C PHE A 5 0.49 5.00 -18.94
N LYS A 6 0.88 6.01 -18.15
CA LYS A 6 1.88 5.92 -17.10
C LYS A 6 1.46 4.75 -16.23
N SER A 7 2.29 3.72 -16.27
CA SER A 7 2.43 2.66 -15.29
C SER A 7 2.75 3.30 -13.93
N SER A 8 1.83 4.10 -13.39
CA SER A 8 2.03 5.01 -12.25
C SER A 8 0.99 4.81 -11.16
N MET A 9 0.47 3.59 -11.02
CA MET A 9 0.34 3.10 -9.66
C MET A 9 1.77 2.79 -9.20
N SER A 10 2.40 3.80 -8.58
CA SER A 10 3.75 3.74 -8.02
C SER A 10 3.96 2.37 -7.40
N HIS A 11 5.13 1.75 -7.59
CA HIS A 11 5.47 0.47 -6.97
C HIS A 11 5.01 0.41 -5.50
N CYS A 12 5.19 1.51 -4.77
CA CYS A 12 4.69 1.73 -3.42
C CYS A 12 3.18 1.51 -3.24
N TYR A 13 2.33 2.01 -4.13
CA TYR A 13 0.88 1.80 -4.08
C TYR A 13 0.52 0.32 -4.22
N ARG A 14 1.11 -0.36 -5.21
CA ARG A 14 0.90 -1.80 -5.40
C ARG A 14 1.30 -2.60 -4.16
N MET A 15 2.44 -2.28 -3.56
CA MET A 15 2.90 -2.94 -2.32
C MET A 15 1.97 -2.68 -1.12
N ARG A 16 1.38 -1.49 -1.03
CA ARG A 16 0.38 -1.17 0.02
C ARG A 16 -0.90 -1.94 -0.19
N CYS A 17 -1.45 -1.98 -1.40
CA CYS A 17 -2.63 -2.79 -1.72
C CYS A 17 -2.36 -4.28 -1.44
N HIS A 18 -1.19 -4.78 -1.82
CA HIS A 18 -0.78 -6.15 -1.52
C HIS A 18 -0.73 -6.41 -0.01
N THR A 19 -0.20 -5.46 0.78
CA THR A 19 -0.22 -5.54 2.26
C THR A 19 -1.64 -5.66 2.82
N ILE A 20 -2.60 -4.89 2.29
CA ILE A 20 -4.01 -4.95 2.73
C ILE A 20 -4.64 -6.29 2.37
N LEU A 21 -4.40 -6.81 1.17
CA LEU A 21 -4.91 -8.12 0.74
C LEU A 21 -4.37 -9.24 1.64
N LEU A 22 -3.07 -9.25 1.90
CA LEU A 22 -2.45 -10.22 2.81
C LEU A 22 -3.02 -10.12 4.23
N LYS A 23 -3.33 -8.89 4.70
CA LYS A 23 -3.98 -8.68 5.99
C LYS A 23 -5.43 -9.14 6.03
N ALA A 24 -6.17 -8.96 4.94
CA ALA A 24 -7.54 -9.43 4.80
C ALA A 24 -7.62 -10.97 4.76
N ASP A 25 -6.59 -11.62 4.22
CA ASP A 25 -6.40 -13.08 4.24
C ASP A 25 -6.10 -13.64 5.65
N GLY A 26 -5.95 -12.76 6.66
CA GLY A 26 -5.68 -13.17 8.04
C GLY A 26 -4.20 -13.39 8.36
N LEU A 27 -3.28 -13.01 7.45
CA LEU A 27 -1.85 -13.19 7.68
C LEU A 27 -1.32 -12.30 8.81
N ASN A 28 -0.40 -12.87 9.59
CA ASN A 28 0.25 -12.17 10.68
C ASN A 28 1.14 -11.03 10.14
N SER A 29 1.19 -9.90 10.85
CA SER A 29 1.98 -8.72 10.48
C SER A 29 3.46 -9.04 10.21
N LYS A 30 4.02 -10.04 10.90
CA LYS A 30 5.40 -10.51 10.69
C LYS A 30 5.57 -11.15 9.30
N VAL A 31 4.63 -12.00 8.90
CA VAL A 31 4.65 -12.66 7.59
C VAL A 31 4.42 -11.65 6.47
N VAL A 32 3.43 -10.76 6.66
CA VAL A 32 3.14 -9.68 5.72
C VAL A 32 4.39 -8.80 5.51
N GLY A 33 5.09 -8.44 6.58
CA GLY A 33 6.31 -7.65 6.48
C GLY A 33 7.45 -8.35 5.74
N SER A 34 7.60 -9.67 5.91
CA SER A 34 8.57 -10.45 5.14
C SER A 34 8.23 -10.53 3.65
N ILE A 35 6.95 -10.58 3.28
CA ILE A 35 6.51 -10.64 1.88
C ILE A 35 6.63 -9.27 1.20
N THR A 36 6.17 -8.22 1.86
CA THR A 36 6.11 -6.87 1.26
C THR A 36 7.38 -6.06 1.50
N GLY A 37 8.34 -6.58 2.27
CA GLY A 37 9.53 -5.85 2.69
C GLY A 37 9.22 -4.67 3.64
N MET A 38 8.00 -4.56 4.13
CA MET A 38 7.59 -3.50 5.05
C MET A 38 7.78 -3.91 6.50
N SER A 39 8.02 -2.95 7.38
CA SER A 39 7.96 -3.21 8.82
C SER A 39 6.53 -3.56 9.26
N GLN A 40 6.41 -4.37 10.30
CA GLN A 40 5.13 -4.77 10.90
C GLN A 40 4.28 -3.56 11.30
N VAL A 41 4.93 -2.49 11.77
CA VAL A 41 4.31 -1.21 12.14
C VAL A 41 3.72 -0.52 10.90
N SER A 42 4.47 -0.47 9.80
CA SER A 42 4.01 0.12 8.55
C SER A 42 2.82 -0.64 7.99
N ALA A 43 2.84 -1.98 8.03
CA ALA A 43 1.72 -2.80 7.59
C ALA A 43 0.44 -2.54 8.40
N GLY A 44 0.57 -2.39 9.72
CA GLY A 44 -0.54 -2.02 10.60
C GLY A 44 -1.08 -0.61 10.33
N SER A 45 -0.18 0.36 10.09
CA SER A 45 -0.58 1.73 9.76
C SER A 45 -1.35 1.82 8.45
N TRP A 46 -0.93 1.11 7.39
CA TRP A 46 -1.68 1.04 6.14
C TRP A 46 -3.06 0.42 6.32
N LEU A 47 -3.19 -0.61 7.14
CA LEU A 47 -4.50 -1.21 7.46
C LEU A 47 -5.43 -0.21 8.14
N TYR A 48 -4.91 0.57 9.10
CA TYR A 48 -5.68 1.60 9.77
C TYR A 48 -6.12 2.69 8.79
N ARG A 49 -5.20 3.18 7.93
CA ARG A 49 -5.52 4.18 6.90
C ARG A 49 -6.53 3.66 5.89
N PHE A 50 -6.42 2.41 5.46
CA PHE A 50 -7.41 1.79 4.57
C PHE A 50 -8.79 1.72 5.22
N LYS A 51 -8.88 1.37 6.50
CA LYS A 51 -10.16 1.37 7.23
C LYS A 51 -10.77 2.77 7.37
N SER A 52 -9.94 3.81 7.45
CA SER A 52 -10.37 5.20 7.63
C SER A 52 -10.70 5.92 6.31
N GLU A 53 -9.85 5.74 5.30
CA GLU A 53 -9.82 6.53 4.05
C GLU A 53 -10.05 5.66 2.80
N GLY A 54 -10.14 4.34 2.95
CA GLY A 54 -10.31 3.40 1.85
C GLY A 54 -9.09 3.33 0.92
N MET A 55 -9.35 3.07 -0.36
CA MET A 55 -8.30 3.01 -1.40
C MET A 55 -7.56 4.34 -1.59
N CYS A 56 -8.24 5.47 -1.38
CA CYS A 56 -7.65 6.81 -1.47
C CYS A 56 -6.55 7.01 -0.43
N GLY A 57 -6.73 6.45 0.78
CA GLY A 57 -5.71 6.49 1.84
C GLY A 57 -4.44 5.70 1.55
N LEU A 58 -4.46 4.79 0.57
CA LEU A 58 -3.28 4.02 0.14
C LEU A 58 -2.45 4.78 -0.90
N GLU A 59 -3.05 5.75 -1.57
CA GLU A 59 -2.35 6.62 -2.52
C GLU A 59 -1.42 7.55 -1.75
N THR A 60 -0.20 7.77 -2.27
CA THR A 60 0.57 8.92 -1.83
C THR A 60 -0.13 10.15 -2.38
N GLY A 61 -0.96 10.81 -1.57
CA GLY A 61 -1.58 12.07 -1.94
C GLY A 61 -0.54 13.02 -2.52
N SER A 62 -0.85 13.67 -3.64
CA SER A 62 0.05 14.53 -4.44
C SER A 62 0.64 15.73 -3.70
N GLY A 63 0.53 15.83 -2.36
CA GLY A 63 0.91 16.99 -1.56
C GLY A 63 2.12 16.80 -0.63
N ARG A 64 2.90 15.72 -0.72
CA ARG A 64 4.17 15.58 0.02
C ARG A 64 5.30 15.10 -0.90
N GLY A 65 5.80 16.02 -1.73
CA GLY A 65 6.94 15.75 -2.60
C GLY A 65 7.49 16.99 -3.33
N ARG A 66 8.31 17.75 -2.59
CA ARG A 66 9.17 18.91 -2.94
C ARG A 66 8.50 20.25 -3.21
#